data_AF-X1RT75-F1
#
_entry.id   AF-X1RT75-F1
#
_cell.length_a   1.000
_cell.length_b   1.000
_cell.length_c   1.000
_cell.angle_alpha   90.00
_cell.angle_beta   90.00
_cell.angle_gamma   90.00
#
_symmetry.space_group_name_H-M   'P 1'
#
loop_
_entity.id
_entity.type
_entity.pdbx_description
1 polymer ?
#
loop_
_entity_poly.entity_id
_entity_poly.type
_entity_poly.pdbx_seq_one_letter_code
_entity_poly.pdbx_strand_id
1 'polypeptide(L)'
;IYSHPLQIVERWLKRFGFADTVKICQANNKIPTLVIRTNTLKISRSDLKGILEKESISVREGLFTEEALHVKGLPNATKFPAYREGLFQIQDEASILVSHLLDPSPGEFIIDVCSAPGGKTTHLAQLMANKGSILAMDSNKLRLIMVKSNCRRLGIDIVKTRQNNGAILAEKYLKAADKVLIDVPCTGLGVIRRKPDLRWQTYDAKRFKRLTELQWKILDIASNYLKIGGRLVYSTCSTEPE
;
A
#
# COMPACT_ATOMS: atom_id res chain seq x y z
N ILE A 1 17.33 -23.73 -4.08
CA ILE A 1 16.06 -23.99 -4.81
C ILE A 1 14.92 -23.15 -4.26
N TYR A 2 14.61 -23.24 -2.96
CA TYR A 2 13.44 -22.53 -2.42
C TYR A 2 13.76 -21.14 -1.86
N SER A 3 14.91 -20.90 -1.23
CA SER A 3 15.35 -19.56 -0.77
C SER A 3 14.35 -18.85 0.16
N HIS A 4 13.80 -19.58 1.14
CA HIS A 4 12.87 -19.09 2.17
C HIS A 4 13.30 -19.60 3.56
N PRO A 5 12.90 -18.92 4.66
CA PRO A 5 13.12 -19.42 6.01
C PRO A 5 12.47 -20.79 6.22
N LEU A 6 13.20 -21.73 6.82
CA LEU A 6 12.70 -23.09 7.09
C LEU A 6 11.37 -23.07 7.85
N GLN A 7 11.29 -22.26 8.90
CA GLN A 7 10.09 -22.10 9.74
C GLN A 7 8.84 -21.71 8.93
N ILE A 8 9.01 -20.86 7.91
CA ILE A 8 7.91 -20.43 7.05
C ILE A 8 7.53 -21.52 6.05
N VAL A 9 8.51 -22.22 5.48
CA VAL A 9 8.24 -23.34 4.57
C VAL A 9 7.51 -24.46 5.30
N GLU A 10 7.90 -24.80 6.53
CA GLU A 10 7.21 -25.81 7.36
C GLU A 10 5.75 -25.43 7.64
N ARG A 11 5.49 -24.15 7.91
CA ARG A 11 4.13 -23.63 8.08
C ARG A 11 3.31 -23.74 6.79
N TRP A 12 3.90 -23.39 5.65
CA TRP A 12 3.24 -23.51 4.35
C TRP A 12 2.98 -24.97 3.97
N LEU A 13 3.91 -25.89 4.24
CA LEU A 13 3.72 -27.32 4.01
C LEU A 13 2.53 -27.86 4.79
N LYS A 14 2.37 -27.46 6.05
CA LYS A 14 1.22 -27.85 6.88
C LYS A 14 -0.11 -27.26 6.39
N ARG A 15 -0.10 -26.04 5.86
CA ARG A 15 -1.32 -25.30 5.46
C ARG A 15 -1.78 -25.60 4.03
N PHE A 16 -0.84 -25.70 3.09
CA PHE A 16 -1.09 -25.78 1.66
C PHE A 16 -0.62 -27.10 1.04
N GLY A 17 0.06 -27.95 1.80
CA GLY A 17 0.66 -29.18 1.28
C GLY A 17 1.91 -28.91 0.42
N PHE A 18 2.54 -29.98 -0.04
CA PHE A 18 3.83 -29.91 -0.75
C PHE A 18 3.73 -29.17 -2.09
N ALA A 19 2.78 -29.56 -2.94
CA ALA A 19 2.68 -29.05 -4.31
C ALA A 19 2.47 -27.52 -4.36
N ASP A 20 1.56 -26.98 -3.55
CA ASP A 20 1.29 -25.54 -3.54
C ASP A 20 2.36 -24.76 -2.80
N THR A 21 3.00 -25.33 -1.77
CA THR A 21 4.17 -24.70 -1.14
C THR A 21 5.31 -24.51 -2.13
N VAL A 22 5.56 -25.49 -3.01
CA VAL A 22 6.55 -25.36 -4.08
C VAL A 22 6.18 -24.22 -5.03
N LYS A 23 4.91 -24.12 -5.44
CA LYS A 23 4.44 -23.02 -6.32
C LYS A 23 4.60 -21.65 -5.65
N ILE A 24 4.28 -21.52 -4.36
CA ILE A 24 4.47 -20.27 -3.59
C ILE A 24 5.96 -19.89 -3.56
N CYS A 25 6.84 -20.84 -3.23
CA CYS A 25 8.29 -20.60 -3.20
C CYS A 25 8.82 -20.15 -4.57
N GLN A 26 8.39 -20.82 -5.64
CA GLN A 26 8.76 -20.47 -7.00
C GLN A 26 8.24 -19.08 -7.40
N ALA A 27 6.98 -18.76 -7.09
CA ALA A 27 6.39 -17.45 -7.36
C ALA A 27 7.13 -16.32 -6.63
N ASN A 28 7.52 -16.55 -5.39
CA ASN A 28 8.29 -15.59 -4.58
C ASN A 28 9.71 -15.35 -5.10
N ASN A 29 10.27 -16.29 -5.88
CA ASN A 29 11.60 -16.19 -6.49
C ASN A 29 11.59 -15.57 -7.89
N LYS A 30 10.41 -15.35 -8.50
CA LYS A 30 10.32 -14.68 -9.81
C LYS A 30 10.51 -13.18 -9.65
N ILE A 31 11.17 -12.56 -10.63
CA ILE A 31 11.29 -11.09 -10.72
C ILE A 31 9.87 -10.50 -10.78
N PRO A 32 9.51 -9.61 -9.84
CA PRO A 32 8.18 -9.03 -9.83
C PRO A 32 8.00 -8.10 -11.03
N THR A 33 6.84 -8.18 -11.68
CA THR A 33 6.44 -7.18 -12.69
C THR A 33 6.30 -5.81 -12.01
N LEU A 34 6.86 -4.78 -12.63
CA LEU A 34 6.68 -3.41 -12.17
C LEU A 34 5.23 -3.02 -12.43
N VAL A 35 4.56 -2.53 -11.39
CA VAL A 35 3.21 -1.97 -11.50
C VAL A 35 3.29 -0.50 -11.15
N ILE A 36 2.63 0.31 -11.97
CA ILE A 36 2.47 1.74 -11.73
C ILE A 36 0.98 2.08 -11.69
N ARG A 37 0.63 3.04 -10.85
CA ARG A 37 -0.68 3.67 -10.78
C ARG A 37 -0.64 4.98 -11.56
N THR A 38 -1.50 5.10 -12.57
CA THR A 38 -1.72 6.35 -13.30
C THR A 38 -2.21 7.44 -12.35
N ASN A 39 -1.65 8.64 -12.45
CA ASN A 39 -2.17 9.81 -11.75
C ASN A 39 -3.35 10.41 -12.54
N THR A 40 -4.55 9.91 -12.29
CA THR A 40 -5.80 10.33 -12.92
C THR A 40 -6.17 11.80 -12.71
N LEU A 41 -5.51 12.51 -11.78
CA LEU A 41 -5.64 13.97 -11.64
C LEU A 41 -4.93 14.75 -12.76
N LYS A 42 -3.97 14.11 -13.45
CA LYS A 42 -3.09 14.77 -14.43
C LYS A 42 -3.21 14.18 -15.83
N ILE A 43 -3.48 12.88 -15.95
CA ILE A 43 -3.45 12.17 -17.23
C ILE A 43 -4.38 10.96 -17.22
N SER A 44 -4.91 10.58 -18.38
CA SER A 44 -5.65 9.33 -18.55
C SER A 44 -4.69 8.12 -18.60
N ARG A 45 -5.21 6.91 -18.29
CA ARG A 45 -4.41 5.67 -18.41
C ARG A 45 -3.94 5.44 -19.85
N SER A 46 -4.80 5.71 -20.83
CA SER A 46 -4.49 5.52 -22.26
C SER A 46 -3.37 6.45 -22.70
N ASP A 47 -3.38 7.71 -22.29
CA ASP A 47 -2.35 8.67 -22.67
C ASP A 47 -1.01 8.33 -22.01
N LEU A 48 -1.02 7.94 -20.72
CA LEU A 48 0.19 7.49 -20.05
C LEU A 48 0.77 6.23 -20.71
N LYS A 49 -0.07 5.27 -21.10
CA LYS A 49 0.34 4.10 -21.87
C LYS A 49 1.00 4.51 -23.18
N GLY A 50 0.41 5.44 -23.93
CA GLY A 50 1.00 5.96 -25.17
C GLY A 50 2.36 6.64 -24.97
N ILE A 51 2.57 7.37 -23.87
CA ILE A 51 3.88 7.94 -23.52
C ILE A 51 4.92 6.84 -23.30
N LEU A 52 4.56 5.78 -22.58
CA LEU A 52 5.47 4.67 -22.30
C LEU A 52 5.81 3.87 -23.56
N GLU A 53 4.81 3.56 -24.39
CA GLU A 53 4.99 2.78 -25.61
C GLU A 53 5.85 3.51 -26.66
N LYS A 54 5.78 4.85 -26.73
CA LYS A 54 6.69 5.66 -27.55
C LYS A 54 8.17 5.50 -27.17
N GLU A 55 8.44 5.21 -25.90
CA GLU A 55 9.78 4.92 -25.38
C GLU A 55 10.12 3.42 -25.46
N SER A 56 9.41 2.65 -26.29
CA SER A 56 9.58 1.19 -26.45
C SER A 56 9.39 0.38 -25.16
N ILE A 57 8.64 0.91 -24.21
CA ILE A 57 8.31 0.22 -22.96
C ILE A 57 7.10 -0.66 -23.19
N SER A 58 7.18 -1.93 -22.80
CA SER A 58 6.05 -2.85 -22.90
C SER A 58 5.07 -2.59 -21.75
N VAL A 59 3.83 -2.26 -22.11
CA VAL A 59 2.76 -1.94 -21.17
C VAL A 59 1.59 -2.91 -21.36
N ARG A 60 1.04 -3.39 -20.24
CA ARG A 60 -0.25 -4.08 -20.19
C ARG A 60 -1.14 -3.39 -19.16
N GLU A 61 -2.43 -3.39 -19.40
CA GLU A 61 -3.38 -2.86 -18.43
C GLU A 61 -3.44 -3.75 -17.18
N GLY A 62 -3.79 -3.12 -16.06
CA GLY A 62 -4.09 -3.82 -14.81
C GLY A 62 -5.25 -4.80 -14.97
N LEU A 63 -5.26 -5.81 -14.10
CA LEU A 63 -6.29 -6.85 -14.08
C LEU A 63 -7.51 -6.46 -13.23
N PHE A 64 -7.33 -5.56 -12.26
CA PHE A 64 -8.30 -5.29 -11.20
C PHE A 64 -8.69 -3.82 -11.08
N THR A 65 -7.86 -2.90 -11.58
CA THR A 65 -8.09 -1.45 -11.40
C THR A 65 -7.83 -0.68 -12.69
N GLU A 66 -8.64 0.34 -12.95
CA GLU A 66 -8.63 1.12 -14.20
C GLU A 66 -7.40 2.02 -14.34
N GLU A 67 -6.68 2.30 -13.26
CA GLU A 67 -5.51 3.16 -13.24
C GLU A 67 -4.18 2.37 -13.25
N ALA A 68 -4.22 1.06 -13.03
CA ALA A 68 -3.01 0.23 -12.99
C ALA A 68 -2.47 -0.08 -14.39
N LEU A 69 -1.14 -0.03 -14.51
CA LEU A 69 -0.38 -0.49 -15.67
C LEU A 69 0.75 -1.42 -15.23
N HIS A 70 0.86 -2.58 -15.87
CA HIS A 70 1.95 -3.54 -15.72
C HIS A 70 3.01 -3.22 -16.77
N VAL A 71 4.22 -2.92 -16.30
CA VAL A 71 5.28 -2.35 -17.12
C VAL A 71 6.50 -3.27 -17.16
N LYS A 72 7.07 -3.46 -18.35
CA LYS A 72 8.34 -4.14 -18.58
C LYS A 72 9.26 -3.28 -19.44
N GLY A 73 10.55 -3.29 -19.14
CA GLY A 73 11.53 -2.47 -19.87
C GLY A 73 11.64 -1.02 -19.39
N LEU A 74 11.16 -0.70 -18.18
CA LEU A 74 11.34 0.62 -17.54
C LEU A 74 12.38 0.54 -16.41
N PRO A 75 13.69 0.50 -16.72
CA PRO A 75 14.72 0.55 -15.70
C PRO A 75 14.69 1.90 -14.99
N ASN A 76 14.84 1.90 -13.66
CA ASN A 76 14.84 3.12 -12.84
C ASN A 76 13.61 4.02 -13.05
N ALA A 77 12.40 3.46 -12.88
CA ALA A 77 11.14 4.19 -13.06
C ALA A 77 11.07 5.56 -12.36
N THR A 78 11.77 5.75 -11.24
CA THR A 78 11.81 7.05 -10.53
C THR A 78 12.61 8.15 -11.26
N LYS A 79 13.48 7.78 -12.20
CA LYS A 79 14.23 8.73 -13.04
C LYS A 79 13.50 9.10 -14.32
N PHE A 80 12.46 8.36 -14.70
CA PHE A 80 11.70 8.58 -15.92
C PHE A 80 10.94 9.93 -15.89
N PRO A 81 10.90 10.71 -16.98
CA PRO A 81 10.28 12.04 -16.99
C PRO A 81 8.84 12.06 -16.44
N ALA A 82 7.98 11.15 -16.93
CA ALA A 82 6.60 11.05 -16.49
C ALA A 82 6.46 10.75 -14.97
N TYR A 83 7.44 10.09 -14.34
CA TYR A 83 7.43 9.95 -12.88
C TYR A 83 7.70 11.28 -12.18
N ARG A 84 8.70 12.05 -12.65
CA ARG A 84 9.10 13.33 -12.04
C ARG A 84 8.00 14.38 -12.15
N GLU A 85 7.29 14.38 -13.28
CA GLU A 85 6.10 15.21 -13.53
C GLU A 85 4.89 14.77 -12.71
N GLY A 86 4.97 13.60 -12.06
CA GLY A 86 3.92 13.05 -11.22
C GLY A 86 2.76 12.45 -12.02
N LEU A 87 2.99 12.02 -13.26
CA LEU A 87 1.99 11.36 -14.10
C LEU A 87 1.68 9.94 -13.62
N PHE A 88 2.56 9.33 -12.82
CA PHE A 88 2.29 8.06 -12.16
C PHE A 88 3.00 7.91 -10.81
N GLN A 89 2.56 6.89 -10.07
CA GLN A 89 3.15 6.42 -8.82
C GLN A 89 3.52 4.94 -8.96
N ILE A 90 4.69 4.52 -8.46
CA ILE A 90 5.01 3.09 -8.34
C ILE A 90 4.16 2.52 -7.19
N GLN A 91 3.27 1.58 -7.50
CA GLN A 91 2.38 0.95 -6.53
C GLN A 91 1.89 -0.40 -7.06
N ASP A 92 1.88 -1.42 -6.21
CA ASP A 92 1.33 -2.73 -6.56
C ASP A 92 -0.20 -2.67 -6.68
N GLU A 93 -0.75 -3.42 -7.63
CA GLU A 93 -2.18 -3.43 -7.93
C GLU A 93 -3.05 -3.85 -6.72
N ALA A 94 -2.58 -4.79 -5.90
CA ALA A 94 -3.29 -5.15 -4.67
C ALA A 94 -3.36 -3.97 -3.69
N SER A 95 -2.34 -3.11 -3.65
CA SER A 95 -2.36 -1.90 -2.84
C SER A 95 -3.23 -0.78 -3.42
N ILE A 96 -3.43 -0.76 -4.75
CA ILE A 96 -4.34 0.16 -5.42
C ILE A 96 -5.79 -0.20 -5.06
N LEU A 97 -6.12 -1.50 -5.13
CA LEU A 97 -7.45 -2.04 -4.80
C LEU A 97 -7.91 -1.69 -3.38
N VAL A 98 -7.00 -1.66 -2.39
CA VAL A 98 -7.33 -1.30 -1.01
C VAL A 98 -8.00 0.08 -0.90
N SER A 99 -7.55 1.06 -1.69
CA SER A 99 -8.16 2.39 -1.69
C SER A 99 -9.55 2.40 -2.32
N HIS A 100 -9.80 1.55 -3.32
CA HIS A 100 -11.14 1.35 -3.89
C HIS A 100 -12.09 0.69 -2.90
N LEU A 101 -11.62 -0.29 -2.11
CA LEU A 101 -12.44 -0.91 -1.06
C LEU A 101 -12.89 0.10 0.02
N LEU A 102 -12.05 1.11 0.30
CA LEU A 102 -12.43 2.20 1.20
C LEU A 102 -13.48 3.12 0.57
N ASP A 103 -13.50 3.21 -0.76
CA ASP A 103 -14.51 3.90 -1.57
C ASP A 103 -14.67 5.39 -1.21
N PRO A 104 -13.59 6.18 -1.19
CA PRO A 104 -13.64 7.56 -0.72
C PRO A 104 -14.40 8.48 -1.68
N SER A 105 -15.21 9.39 -1.13
CA SER A 105 -15.97 10.38 -1.90
C SER A 105 -15.34 11.78 -1.78
N PRO A 106 -15.38 12.60 -2.85
CA PRO A 106 -14.95 13.99 -2.79
C PRO A 106 -15.62 14.75 -1.64
N GLY A 107 -14.83 15.48 -0.84
CA GLY A 107 -15.31 16.29 0.28
C GLY A 107 -15.28 15.60 1.65
N GLU A 108 -15.12 14.27 1.71
CA GLU A 108 -15.02 13.54 2.97
C GLU A 108 -13.73 13.85 3.76
N PHE A 109 -13.75 13.54 5.05
CA PHE A 109 -12.56 13.51 5.89
C PHE A 109 -12.09 12.06 6.14
N ILE A 110 -10.86 11.77 5.72
CA ILE A 110 -10.28 10.43 5.81
C ILE A 110 -9.04 10.43 6.70
N ILE A 111 -8.89 9.39 7.53
CA ILE A 111 -7.66 9.15 8.31
C ILE A 111 -6.96 7.90 7.78
N ASP A 112 -5.68 8.02 7.44
CA ASP A 112 -4.79 6.90 7.11
C ASP A 112 -3.77 6.74 8.25
N VAL A 113 -3.93 5.71 9.08
CA VAL A 113 -3.24 5.59 10.38
C VAL A 113 -1.78 5.11 10.24
N CYS A 114 -1.46 4.42 9.15
CA CYS A 114 -0.14 3.83 8.86
C CYS A 114 0.31 4.21 7.45
N SER A 115 0.22 5.50 7.15
CA SER A 115 0.21 6.05 5.79
C SER A 115 1.52 5.88 5.03
N ALA A 116 2.67 5.95 5.69
CA ALA A 116 3.92 6.11 4.96
C ALA A 116 4.32 4.84 4.19
N PRO A 117 4.83 4.94 2.95
CA PRO A 117 5.33 6.14 2.27
C PRO A 117 4.27 6.96 1.50
N GLY A 118 2.98 6.65 1.64
CA GLY A 118 1.87 7.45 1.10
C GLY A 118 1.27 6.92 -0.20
N GLY A 119 1.57 5.68 -0.59
CA GLY A 119 1.01 5.09 -1.82
C GLY A 119 -0.52 5.08 -1.78
N LYS A 120 -1.11 4.49 -0.73
CA LYS A 120 -2.57 4.45 -0.55
C LYS A 120 -3.16 5.83 -0.27
N THR A 121 -2.51 6.61 0.60
CA THR A 121 -2.92 8.00 0.90
C THR A 121 -3.05 8.88 -0.34
N THR A 122 -2.06 8.84 -1.23
CA THR A 122 -2.09 9.62 -2.47
C THR A 122 -3.13 9.07 -3.45
N HIS A 123 -3.43 7.76 -3.39
CA HIS A 123 -4.52 7.19 -4.18
C HIS A 123 -5.88 7.68 -3.68
N LEU A 124 -6.09 7.68 -2.35
CA LEU A 124 -7.31 8.23 -1.76
C LEU A 124 -7.55 9.66 -2.22
N ALA A 125 -6.50 10.49 -2.25
CA ALA A 125 -6.61 11.85 -2.76
C ALA A 125 -7.02 11.92 -4.25
N GLN A 126 -6.52 11.00 -5.08
CA GLN A 126 -6.93 10.91 -6.48
C GLN A 126 -8.41 10.52 -6.62
N LEU A 127 -8.87 9.51 -5.87
CA LEU A 127 -10.26 9.05 -5.90
C LEU A 127 -11.23 10.14 -5.40
N MET A 128 -10.78 10.97 -4.45
CA MET A 128 -11.52 12.13 -3.97
C MET A 128 -11.46 13.34 -4.93
N ALA A 129 -10.89 13.18 -6.12
CA ALA A 129 -10.65 14.25 -7.09
C ALA A 129 -9.92 15.46 -6.46
N ASN A 130 -9.04 15.19 -5.50
CA ASN A 130 -8.31 16.18 -4.70
C ASN A 130 -9.23 17.20 -4.00
N LYS A 131 -10.41 16.76 -3.51
CA LYS A 131 -11.36 17.57 -2.73
C LYS A 131 -11.68 16.91 -1.40
N GLY A 132 -11.73 17.68 -0.31
CA GLY A 132 -11.97 17.18 1.04
C GLY A 132 -10.70 17.26 1.89
N SER A 133 -10.48 16.31 2.78
CA SER A 133 -9.27 16.30 3.61
C SER A 133 -8.82 14.89 4.00
N ILE A 134 -7.49 14.69 4.02
CA ILE A 134 -6.89 13.43 4.43
C ILE A 134 -5.85 13.71 5.52
N LEU A 135 -5.95 12.99 6.63
CA LEU A 135 -4.95 12.99 7.68
C LEU A 135 -4.10 11.73 7.59
N ALA A 136 -2.86 11.91 7.15
CA ALA A 136 -1.85 10.87 7.03
C ALA A 136 -1.02 10.77 8.33
N MET A 137 -1.17 9.67 9.05
CA MET A 137 -0.41 9.38 10.26
C MET A 137 0.64 8.29 10.03
N ASP A 138 1.76 8.41 10.73
CA ASP A 138 2.76 7.34 10.85
C ASP A 138 3.58 7.60 12.12
N SER A 139 4.10 6.54 12.74
CA SER A 139 4.95 6.65 13.94
C SER A 139 6.30 7.28 13.62
N ASN A 140 6.76 7.15 12.36
CA ASN A 140 8.06 7.62 11.92
C ASN A 140 7.94 8.95 11.14
N LYS A 141 8.41 10.02 11.77
CA LYS A 141 8.45 11.37 11.19
C LYS A 141 9.23 11.46 9.87
N LEU A 142 10.33 10.73 9.74
CA LEU A 142 11.14 10.72 8.50
C LEU A 142 10.36 10.08 7.35
N ARG A 143 9.57 9.03 7.62
CA ARG A 143 8.74 8.40 6.60
C ARG A 143 7.59 9.31 6.15
N LEU A 144 7.07 10.17 7.02
CA LEU A 144 6.08 11.19 6.65
C LEU A 144 6.64 12.25 5.68
N ILE A 145 7.95 12.48 5.65
CA ILE A 145 8.57 13.37 4.65
C ILE A 145 8.35 12.80 3.24
N MET A 146 8.39 11.47 3.08
CA MET A 146 8.10 10.82 1.80
C MET A 146 6.64 11.03 1.38
N VAL A 147 5.70 10.99 2.33
CA VAL A 147 4.27 11.28 2.04
C VAL A 147 4.12 12.69 1.48
N LYS A 148 4.71 13.69 2.15
CA LYS A 148 4.69 15.09 1.68
C LYS A 148 5.33 15.26 0.30
N SER A 149 6.49 14.63 0.09
CA SER A 149 7.21 14.67 -1.18
C SER A 149 6.38 14.07 -2.32
N ASN A 150 5.76 12.91 -2.09
CA ASN A 150 4.88 12.27 -3.06
C ASN A 150 3.63 13.12 -3.34
N CYS A 151 3.00 13.72 -2.32
CA CYS A 151 1.86 14.61 -2.52
C CYS A 151 2.24 15.81 -3.40
N ARG A 152 3.37 16.47 -3.11
CA ARG A 152 3.86 17.60 -3.91
C ARG A 152 4.09 17.20 -5.36
N ARG A 153 4.80 16.10 -5.61
CA ARG A 153 5.08 15.61 -6.97
C ARG A 153 3.79 15.27 -7.72
N LEU A 154 2.85 14.62 -7.05
CA LEU A 154 1.58 14.19 -7.64
C LEU A 154 0.55 15.34 -7.78
N GLY A 155 0.81 16.52 -7.22
CA GLY A 155 -0.10 17.66 -7.27
C GLY A 155 -1.30 17.53 -6.33
N ILE A 156 -1.07 16.95 -5.14
CA ILE A 156 -2.09 16.72 -4.11
C ILE A 156 -1.91 17.72 -2.98
N ASP A 157 -2.98 18.41 -2.58
CA ASP A 157 -2.99 19.45 -1.55
C ASP A 157 -3.90 19.15 -0.35
N ILE A 158 -4.79 18.15 -0.44
CA ILE A 158 -5.73 17.80 0.64
C ILE A 158 -5.13 16.95 1.75
N VAL A 159 -3.86 16.54 1.65
CA VAL A 159 -3.19 15.65 2.60
C VAL A 159 -2.41 16.44 3.65
N LYS A 160 -2.78 16.26 4.92
CA LYS A 160 -2.02 16.76 6.09
C LYS A 160 -1.36 15.58 6.80
N THR A 161 -0.05 15.67 7.04
CA THR A 161 0.68 14.63 7.78
C THR A 161 0.77 14.95 9.27
N ARG A 162 0.62 13.96 10.15
CA ARG A 162 0.86 14.09 11.59
C ARG A 162 1.61 12.87 12.12
N GLN A 163 2.69 13.08 12.87
CA GLN A 163 3.33 11.97 13.56
C GLN A 163 2.39 11.46 14.65
N ASN A 164 2.05 10.17 14.59
CA ASN A 164 1.26 9.50 15.62
C ASN A 164 1.59 8.02 15.62
N ASN A 165 1.75 7.43 16.80
CA ASN A 165 1.78 5.98 16.90
C ASN A 165 0.34 5.47 16.76
N GLY A 166 0.04 4.65 15.76
CA GLY A 166 -1.31 4.11 15.55
C GLY A 166 -1.86 3.32 16.75
N ALA A 167 -0.98 2.86 17.64
CA ALA A 167 -1.33 2.21 18.91
C ALA A 167 -1.55 3.20 20.07
N ILE A 168 -1.63 4.50 19.79
CA ILE A 168 -1.94 5.57 20.76
C ILE A 168 -3.10 6.40 20.21
N LEU A 169 -4.15 6.54 21.03
CA LEU A 169 -5.34 7.30 20.70
C LEU A 169 -5.02 8.80 20.60
N ALA A 170 -5.43 9.41 19.50
CA ALA A 170 -5.40 10.85 19.31
C ALA A 170 -6.82 11.41 19.55
N GLU A 171 -7.13 11.75 20.80
CA GLU A 171 -8.47 12.15 21.26
C GLU A 171 -9.16 13.21 20.39
N LYS A 172 -8.36 14.14 19.83
CA LYS A 172 -8.83 15.18 18.89
C LYS A 172 -9.63 14.64 17.70
N TYR A 173 -9.43 13.38 17.30
CA TYR A 173 -10.05 12.79 16.11
C TYR A 173 -11.13 11.74 16.43
N LEU A 174 -11.57 11.64 17.69
CA LEU A 174 -12.66 10.76 18.07
C LEU A 174 -13.92 11.06 17.25
N LYS A 175 -14.48 10.03 16.63
CA LYS A 175 -15.70 10.09 15.80
C LYS A 175 -15.67 11.21 14.75
N ALA A 176 -14.48 11.52 14.22
CA ALA A 176 -14.28 12.65 13.33
C ALA A 176 -14.25 12.25 11.84
N ALA A 177 -13.76 11.06 11.51
CA ALA A 177 -13.53 10.63 10.13
C ALA A 177 -14.76 9.95 9.52
N ASP A 178 -15.05 10.27 8.27
CA ASP A 178 -16.01 9.53 7.46
C ASP A 178 -15.46 8.13 7.12
N LYS A 179 -14.14 8.06 6.88
CA LYS A 179 -13.44 6.82 6.51
C LYS A 179 -12.09 6.69 7.17
N VAL A 180 -11.72 5.46 7.51
CA VAL A 180 -10.42 5.15 8.12
C VAL A 180 -9.73 4.02 7.37
N LEU A 181 -8.50 4.26 6.93
CA LEU A 181 -7.63 3.25 6.35
C LEU A 181 -6.56 2.84 7.36
N ILE A 182 -6.39 1.52 7.56
CA ILE A 182 -5.28 0.96 8.31
C ILE A 182 -4.53 -0.09 7.47
N ASP A 183 -3.38 0.32 6.92
CA ASP A 183 -2.40 -0.57 6.28
C ASP A 183 -1.34 -0.96 7.30
N VAL A 184 -1.67 -1.96 8.12
CA VAL A 184 -0.96 -2.19 9.39
C VAL A 184 0.43 -2.82 9.19
N PRO A 185 1.38 -2.56 10.10
CA PRO A 185 2.66 -3.27 10.13
C PRO A 185 2.44 -4.78 10.26
N CYS A 186 3.01 -5.57 9.34
CA CYS A 186 2.82 -7.02 9.30
C CYS A 186 4.11 -7.77 8.96
N THR A 187 4.01 -9.07 8.74
CA THR A 187 5.13 -9.95 8.40
C THR A 187 5.79 -9.60 7.05
N GLY A 188 5.00 -9.02 6.13
CA GLY A 188 5.39 -8.72 4.76
C GLY A 188 5.58 -9.96 3.86
N LEU A 189 5.18 -11.15 4.32
CA LEU A 189 5.41 -12.41 3.61
C LEU A 189 4.75 -12.45 2.22
N GLY A 190 3.63 -11.74 2.02
CA GLY A 190 2.96 -11.62 0.72
C GLY A 190 3.70 -10.75 -0.30
N VAL A 191 4.72 -10.00 0.12
CA VAL A 191 5.52 -9.14 -0.76
C VAL A 191 6.99 -9.52 -0.82
N ILE A 192 7.37 -10.73 -0.37
CA ILE A 192 8.77 -11.22 -0.38
C ILE A 192 9.44 -11.05 -1.75
N ARG A 193 8.73 -11.29 -2.86
CA ARG A 193 9.31 -11.10 -4.21
C ARG A 193 9.75 -9.67 -4.50
N ARG A 194 9.10 -8.67 -3.87
CA ARG A 194 9.41 -7.24 -4.00
C ARG A 194 10.35 -6.75 -2.89
N LYS A 195 10.36 -7.43 -1.74
CA LYS A 195 11.19 -7.15 -0.57
C LYS A 195 11.92 -8.43 -0.12
N PRO A 196 12.94 -8.88 -0.88
CA PRO A 196 13.63 -10.13 -0.62
C PRO A 196 14.40 -10.13 0.71
N ASP A 197 14.71 -8.96 1.25
CA ASP A 197 15.31 -8.78 2.57
C ASP A 197 14.48 -9.38 3.71
N LEU A 198 13.15 -9.48 3.54
CA LEU A 198 12.25 -10.10 4.51
C LEU A 198 12.59 -11.57 4.78
N ARG A 199 13.23 -12.27 3.84
CA ARG A 199 13.66 -13.67 4.01
C ARG A 199 14.69 -13.87 5.12
N TRP A 200 15.36 -12.81 5.55
CA TRP A 200 16.39 -12.87 6.58
C TRP A 200 15.90 -12.44 7.96
N GLN A 201 14.60 -12.20 8.08
CA GLN A 201 13.96 -11.90 9.36
C GLN A 201 13.72 -13.18 10.17
N THR A 202 13.72 -13.05 11.50
CA THR A 202 13.27 -14.14 12.39
C THR A 202 11.75 -14.24 12.35
N TYR A 203 11.19 -15.45 12.17
CA TYR A 203 9.75 -15.72 12.11
C TYR A 203 9.32 -16.68 13.23
N ASP A 204 9.55 -16.26 14.48
CA ASP A 204 9.19 -17.01 15.67
C ASP A 204 7.81 -16.63 16.23
N ALA A 205 7.29 -17.46 17.13
CA ALA A 205 5.99 -17.23 17.77
C ALA A 205 5.91 -15.86 18.49
N LYS A 206 7.03 -15.39 19.04
CA LYS A 206 7.10 -14.07 19.71
C LYS A 206 6.87 -12.93 18.73
N ARG A 207 7.45 -12.98 17.53
CA ARG A 207 7.22 -11.98 16.48
C ARG A 207 5.77 -11.99 16.02
N PHE A 208 5.20 -13.17 15.76
CA PHE A 208 3.79 -13.30 15.36
C PHE A 208 2.88 -12.68 16.41
N LYS A 209 3.02 -13.11 17.67
CA LYS A 209 2.25 -12.56 18.79
C LYS A 209 2.36 -11.04 18.90
N ARG A 210 3.57 -10.49 18.87
CA ARG A 210 3.80 -9.03 18.93
C ARG A 210 3.12 -8.28 17.78
N LEU A 211 3.17 -8.83 16.56
CA LEU A 211 2.55 -8.20 15.39
C LEU A 211 1.02 -8.25 15.50
N THR A 212 0.44 -9.40 15.81
CA THR A 212 -1.02 -9.54 15.96
C THR A 212 -1.56 -8.66 17.10
N GLU A 213 -0.88 -8.60 18.25
CA GLU A 213 -1.25 -7.68 19.35
C GLU A 213 -1.20 -6.21 18.93
N LEU A 214 -0.15 -5.82 18.20
CA LEU A 214 -0.01 -4.46 17.68
C LEU A 214 -1.11 -4.13 16.66
N GLN A 215 -1.40 -5.05 15.73
CA GLN A 215 -2.43 -4.88 14.71
C GLN A 215 -3.81 -4.75 15.33
N TRP A 216 -4.13 -5.60 16.31
CA TRP A 216 -5.36 -5.50 17.08
C TRP A 216 -5.47 -4.12 17.75
N LYS A 217 -4.40 -3.68 18.43
CA LYS A 217 -4.41 -2.39 19.14
C LYS A 217 -4.58 -1.21 18.19
N ILE A 218 -3.97 -1.26 17.01
CA ILE A 218 -4.17 -0.24 15.97
C ILE A 218 -5.60 -0.26 15.47
N LEU A 219 -6.18 -1.45 15.21
CA LEU A 219 -7.57 -1.59 14.75
C LEU A 219 -8.56 -1.01 15.77
N ASP A 220 -8.41 -1.38 17.03
CA ASP A 220 -9.26 -0.89 18.13
C ASP A 220 -9.20 0.64 18.22
N ILE A 221 -8.00 1.22 18.28
CA ILE A 221 -7.83 2.67 18.34
C ILE A 221 -8.35 3.36 17.07
N ALA A 222 -8.07 2.82 15.89
CA ALA A 222 -8.49 3.40 14.62
C ALA A 222 -10.01 3.40 14.47
N SER A 223 -10.70 2.38 15.00
CA SER A 223 -12.16 2.30 14.98
C SER A 223 -12.82 3.46 15.74
N ASN A 224 -12.17 3.96 16.79
CA ASN A 224 -12.67 5.08 17.59
C ASN A 224 -12.67 6.43 16.83
N TYR A 225 -11.93 6.54 15.73
CA TYR A 225 -11.93 7.75 14.91
C TYR A 225 -13.12 7.86 13.96
N LEU A 226 -13.86 6.76 13.76
CA LEU A 226 -14.90 6.67 12.75
C LEU A 226 -16.22 7.29 13.23
N LYS A 227 -16.88 8.06 12.37
CA LYS A 227 -18.27 8.48 12.57
C LYS A 227 -19.21 7.26 12.54
N ILE A 228 -20.40 7.41 13.12
CA ILE A 228 -21.47 6.42 12.94
C ILE A 228 -21.79 6.32 11.45
N GLY A 229 -21.82 5.10 10.92
CA GLY A 229 -22.04 4.84 9.48
C GLY A 229 -20.80 5.01 8.60
N GLY A 230 -19.64 5.36 9.17
CA GLY A 230 -18.38 5.43 8.43
C GLY A 230 -17.86 4.04 8.00
N ARG A 231 -16.83 4.04 7.15
CA ARG A 231 -16.17 2.81 6.68
C ARG A 231 -14.72 2.72 7.15
N LEU A 232 -14.34 1.57 7.70
CA LEU A 232 -12.95 1.24 8.01
C LEU A 232 -12.47 0.11 7.10
N VAL A 233 -11.27 0.26 6.52
CA VAL A 233 -10.59 -0.82 5.80
C VAL A 233 -9.31 -1.20 6.52
N TYR A 234 -9.25 -2.46 6.92
CA TYR A 234 -8.05 -3.11 7.43
C TYR A 234 -7.33 -3.85 6.29
N SER A 235 -6.03 -3.61 6.14
CA SER A 235 -5.23 -4.26 5.12
C SER A 235 -3.84 -4.64 5.63
N THR A 236 -3.32 -5.75 5.10
CA THR A 236 -1.96 -6.22 5.37
C THR A 236 -1.34 -6.73 4.08
N CYS A 237 -0.01 -6.91 4.08
CA CYS A 237 0.70 -7.66 3.05
C CYS A 237 1.28 -8.99 3.60
N SER A 238 0.57 -9.62 4.54
CA SER A 238 0.86 -10.95 5.07
C SER A 238 0.03 -12.03 4.37
N THR A 239 0.57 -13.23 4.27
CA THR A 239 -0.16 -14.46 3.87
C THR A 239 -0.40 -15.40 5.05
N GLU A 240 0.06 -15.00 6.24
CA GLU A 240 -0.15 -15.75 7.48
C GLU A 240 -1.52 -15.39 8.07
N PRO A 241 -2.20 -16.37 8.69
CA PRO A 241 -3.57 -16.22 9.16
C PRO A 241 -3.70 -15.41 10.46
N GLU A 242 -2.65 -15.34 11.27
CA GLU A 242 -2.58 -14.51 12.50
C GLU A 242 -2.46 -13.01 12.21
#